data_AF-A0AA39MH51-F1
#
_entry.id   AF-A0AA39MH51-F1
#
_cell.length_a   1.000
_cell.length_b   1.000
_cell.length_c   1.000
_cell.angle_alpha   90.00
_cell.angle_beta   90.00
_cell.angle_gamma   90.00
#
_symmetry.space_group_name_H-M   'P 1'
#
loop_
_entity.id
_entity.type
_entity.pdbx_description
1 polymer ?
#
loop_
_entity_poly.entity_id
_entity_poly.type
_entity_poly.pdbx_seq_one_letter_code
_entity_poly.pdbx_strand_id
1 'polypeptide(L)' 'MQHHGLNLLSQDILCTVNVQHDCIQNHCEAEKVVPLLQEGEMTSELRERIVHQRNPDQMVLNTAQMRSAKHIQPFQVPST' A
#
# COMPACT_ATOMS: atom_id res chain seq x y z
N MET A 1 -9.02 -18.44 10.05
CA MET A 1 -8.15 -18.24 8.87
C MET A 1 -6.71 -18.34 9.36
N GLN A 2 -5.99 -19.39 9.00
CA GLN A 2 -4.63 -19.62 9.47
C GLN A 2 -3.68 -18.72 8.66
N HIS A 3 -3.08 -17.72 9.31
CA HIS A 3 -1.99 -16.96 8.70
C HIS A 3 -0.74 -17.86 8.73
N HIS A 4 -0.36 -18.44 7.60
CA HIS A 4 0.97 -19.03 7.43
C HIS A 4 1.98 -17.89 7.41
N GLY A 5 2.54 -17.58 8.58
CA GLY A 5 3.60 -16.58 8.71
C GLY A 5 4.87 -17.09 8.04
N LEU A 6 5.26 -16.45 6.93
CA LEU A 6 6.60 -16.62 6.37
C LEU A 6 7.61 -16.03 7.36
N ASN A 7 8.54 -16.85 7.83
CA ASN A 7 9.60 -16.42 8.74
C ASN A 7 10.73 -15.82 7.89
N LEU A 8 10.58 -14.54 7.53
CA LEU A 8 11.55 -13.81 6.70
C LEU A 8 12.54 -13.07 7.60
N LEU A 9 13.83 -13.30 7.38
CA LEU A 9 14.90 -12.49 7.94
C LEU A 9 15.09 -11.24 7.07
N SER A 10 15.67 -10.16 7.62
CA SER A 10 15.90 -8.93 6.84
C SER A 10 16.73 -9.15 5.58
N GLN A 11 17.62 -10.15 5.60
CA GLN A 11 18.44 -10.56 4.45
C GLN A 11 17.63 -11.21 3.32
N ASP A 12 16.41 -11.68 3.59
CA ASP A 12 15.52 -12.30 2.61
C ASP A 12 14.69 -11.24 1.85
N ILE A 13 14.73 -9.98 2.29
CA ILE A 13 14.00 -8.86 1.68
C ILE A 13 14.92 -8.11 0.70
N LEU A 14 14.65 -8.24 -0.60
CA LEU A 14 15.45 -7.58 -1.64
C LEU A 14 15.17 -6.08 -1.77
N CYS A 15 13.91 -5.66 -1.62
CA CYS A 15 13.53 -4.25 -1.61
C CYS A 15 12.14 -4.02 -1.04
N THR A 16 11.90 -2.79 -0.58
CA THR A 16 10.56 -2.29 -0.31
C THR A 16 9.99 -1.61 -1.55
N VAL A 17 8.68 -1.72 -1.73
CA VAL A 17 7.95 -1.14 -2.85
C VAL A 17 6.79 -0.32 -2.32
N ASN A 18 6.48 0.78 -3.01
CA ASN A 18 5.29 1.58 -2.69
C ASN A 18 4.20 1.26 -3.71
N VAL A 19 3.11 0.66 -3.24
CA VAL A 19 1.92 0.36 -4.05
C VAL A 19 0.83 1.36 -3.72
N GLN A 20 0.16 1.88 -4.74
CA GLN A 20 -0.91 2.85 -4.60
C GLN A 20 -2.19 2.30 -5.21
N HIS A 21 -3.33 2.56 -4.58
CA HIS A 21 -4.64 2.22 -5.13
C HIS A 21 -5.16 3.37 -5.99
N ASP A 22 -5.76 3.07 -7.14
CA ASP A 22 -6.47 4.09 -7.93
C ASP A 22 -7.84 4.38 -7.30
N CYS A 23 -7.80 5.22 -6.27
CA CYS A 23 -8.98 5.56 -5.48
C CYS A 23 -10.06 6.28 -6.28
N ILE A 24 -9.66 7.05 -7.32
CA ILE A 24 -10.58 7.86 -8.12
C ILE A 24 -11.41 6.94 -9.01
N GLN A 25 -10.77 6.04 -9.76
CA GLN A 25 -11.47 5.07 -10.63
C GLN A 25 -12.34 4.11 -9.81
N ASN A 26 -11.92 3.79 -8.59
CA ASN A 26 -12.65 2.87 -7.72
C ASN A 26 -13.65 3.55 -6.78
N HIS A 27 -13.86 4.87 -6.91
CA HIS A 27 -14.80 5.63 -6.08
C HIS A 27 -14.65 5.36 -4.57
N CYS A 28 -13.41 5.35 -4.08
CA CYS A 28 -13.16 5.18 -2.65
C CYS A 28 -13.64 6.41 -1.88
N GLU A 29 -14.28 6.18 -0.74
CA GLU A 29 -14.86 7.23 0.07
C GLU A 29 -14.00 7.48 1.32
N ALA A 30 -14.01 8.74 1.76
CA ALA A 30 -13.40 9.16 3.00
C ALA A 30 -14.35 8.86 4.16
N GLU A 31 -13.87 8.13 5.16
CA GLU A 31 -14.62 7.87 6.40
C GLU A 31 -13.92 8.59 7.57
N LYS A 32 -14.65 9.28 8.44
CA LYS A 32 -14.09 9.93 9.64
C LYS A 32 -13.97 8.92 10.77
N VAL A 33 -12.84 8.23 10.88
CA VAL A 33 -12.76 7.03 11.76
C VAL A 33 -11.53 6.90 12.62
N VAL A 34 -10.48 7.72 12.42
CA VAL A 34 -9.23 7.47 13.15
C VAL A 34 -8.76 8.69 13.92
N PRO A 35 -8.52 8.55 15.25
CA PRO A 35 -7.85 9.58 16.02
C PRO A 35 -6.47 9.86 15.43
N LEU A 36 -6.08 11.12 15.39
CA LEU A 36 -4.77 11.55 14.94
C LEU A 36 -3.72 11.17 15.99
N LEU A 37 -2.64 10.54 15.54
CA LEU A 37 -1.43 10.40 16.34
C LEU A 37 -0.54 11.61 16.05
N GLN A 38 -0.31 12.45 17.06
CA GLN A 38 0.59 13.60 16.98
C GLN A 38 1.67 13.45 18.04
N GLU A 39 2.94 13.54 17.63
CA GLU A 39 4.10 13.39 18.53
C GLU A 39 4.12 12.09 19.38
N GLY A 40 3.37 11.06 18.95
CA GLY A 40 3.24 9.79 19.67
C GLY A 40 2.04 9.71 20.63
N GLU A 41 1.25 10.78 20.75
CA GLU A 41 0.03 10.80 21.55
C GLU A 41 -1.23 10.76 20.67
N MET A 42 -2.23 9.98 21.09
CA MET A 42 -3.53 9.90 20.44
C MET A 42 -4.34 11.13 20.82
N THR A 43 -4.74 11.94 19.85
CA THR A 43 -5.50 13.16 20.08
C THR A 43 -7.01 12.94 19.89
N SER A 44 -7.82 13.90 20.34
CA SER A 44 -9.26 13.91 20.07
C SER A 44 -9.61 14.35 18.65
N GLU A 45 -8.62 14.80 17.87
CA GLU A 45 -8.84 15.21 16.49
C GLU A 45 -8.99 13.96 15.61
N LEU A 46 -10.06 13.92 14.81
CA LEU A 46 -10.31 12.84 13.86
C LEU A 46 -9.81 13.25 12.49
N ARG A 47 -9.12 12.34 11.81
CA ARG A 47 -8.84 12.48 10.38
C ARG A 47 -9.71 11.57 9.54
N GLU A 48 -9.96 12.02 8.33
CA GLU A 48 -10.55 11.20 7.27
C GLU A 48 -9.54 10.12 6.85
N ARG A 49 -10.05 8.90 6.70
CA ARG A 49 -9.32 7.76 6.16
C ARG A 49 -10.05 7.26 4.93
N ILE A 50 -9.33 7.11 3.82
CA ILE A 50 -9.86 6.49 2.61
C ILE A 50 -10.10 5.00 2.87
N VAL A 51 -11.28 4.50 2.54
CA VAL A 51 -11.63 3.08 2.67
C VAL A 51 -11.73 2.44 1.28
N HIS A 52 -10.86 1.46 1.02
CA HIS A 52 -10.80 0.74 -0.26
C HIS A 52 -11.80 -0.42 -0.28
N GLN A 53 -13.08 -0.13 -0.53
CA GLN A 53 -14.13 -1.15 -0.58
C GLN A 53 -14.26 -1.83 -1.96
N ARG A 54 -13.86 -1.12 -3.03
CA ARG A 54 -13.99 -1.59 -4.42
C ARG A 54 -12.62 -1.90 -5.01
N ASN A 55 -12.51 -3.07 -5.63
CA ASN A 55 -11.28 -3.61 -6.24
C ASN A 55 -10.01 -3.32 -5.41
N PRO A 56 -9.92 -3.83 -4.17
CA PRO A 56 -8.78 -3.54 -3.28
C PRO A 56 -7.44 -4.02 -3.87
N ASP A 57 -7.47 -5.02 -4.75
CA ASP A 57 -6.29 -5.57 -5.41
C ASP A 57 -5.87 -4.79 -6.67
N GLN A 58 -6.65 -3.78 -7.10
CA GLN A 58 -6.26 -2.90 -8.20
C GLN A 58 -5.22 -1.89 -7.72
N MET A 59 -3.99 -2.38 -7.61
CA MET A 59 -2.85 -1.60 -7.17
C MET A 59 -1.97 -1.22 -8.37
N VAL A 60 -1.40 -0.03 -8.29
CA VAL A 60 -0.43 0.50 -9.24
C VAL A 60 0.91 0.59 -8.54
N LEU A 61 1.95 0.11 -9.21
CA LEU A 61 3.33 0.19 -8.76
C LEU A 61 4.13 1.06 -9.73
N ASN A 62 4.61 2.21 -9.27
CA ASN A 62 5.45 3.07 -10.09
C ASN A 62 6.90 2.55 -10.13
N THR A 63 7.23 1.73 -11.11
CA THR A 63 8.59 1.20 -11.28
C THR A 63 9.54 2.16 -12.01
N ALA A 64 9.07 3.27 -12.56
CA ALA A 64 9.90 4.14 -13.40
C ALA A 64 10.98 4.89 -12.61
N GLN A 65 10.68 5.27 -11.36
CA GLN A 65 11.58 6.06 -10.50
C GLN A 65 12.12 5.28 -9.30
N MET A 66 11.81 3.98 -9.20
CA MET A 66 12.30 3.14 -8.11
C MET A 66 13.74 2.69 -8.39
N ARG A 67 14.68 3.03 -7.50
CA ARG A 67 16.04 2.48 -7.52
C ARG A 67 16.05 0.94 -7.56
N SER A 68 15.08 0.33 -6.87
CA SER A 68 14.93 -1.13 -6.76
C SER A 68 14.09 -1.74 -7.88
N ALA A 69 13.67 -0.97 -8.88
CA ALA A 69 12.85 -1.46 -9.99
C ALA A 69 13.48 -2.65 -10.73
N LYS A 70 14.82 -2.75 -10.76
CA LYS A 70 15.54 -3.89 -11.35
C LYS A 70 15.11 -5.26 -10.78
N HIS A 71 14.63 -5.29 -9.54
CA HIS A 71 14.15 -6.52 -8.89
C HIS A 71 12.69 -6.84 -9.26
N ILE A 72 11.94 -5.88 -9.77
CA ILE A 72 10.49 -6.00 -10.04
C ILE A 72 10.18 -6.05 -11.54
N GLN A 73 10.92 -5.30 -12.35
CA GLN A 73 10.78 -5.23 -13.81
C GLN A 73 10.68 -6.59 -14.51
N PRO A 74 11.45 -7.64 -14.11
CA PRO A 74 11.33 -8.96 -14.73
C PRO A 74 9.95 -9.62 -14.57
N PHE A 75 9.14 -9.17 -13.61
CA PHE A 75 7.80 -9.69 -13.33
C PHE A 75 6.69 -8.84 -13.96
N GLN A 76 7.04 -7.80 -14.74
CA GLN A 76 6.04 -7.00 -15.44
C GLN A 76 5.34 -7.83 -16.51
N VAL A 77 4.02 -7.77 -16.54
CA VAL A 77 3.24 -8.30 -17.66
C VAL A 77 3.43 -7.33 -18.84
N PRO A 78 3.73 -7.82 -20.06
CA PRO A 78 3.84 -6.96 -21.23
C PRO A 78 2.56 -6.15 -21.44
N SER A 79 2.69 -4.82 -21.51
CA SER A 79 1.60 -3.92 -21.88
C SER A 79 1.62 -3.75 -23.39
N THR A 80 0.54 -4.12 -24.07
CA THR A 80 0.36 -3.98 -25.52
C THR A 80 0.17 -2.52 -25.95
#